data_AF-R0MRF5-F1
#
_entry.id   AF-R0MRF5-F1
#
_cell.length_a   1.000
_cell.length_b   1.000
_cell.length_c   1.000
_cell.angle_alpha   90.00
_cell.angle_beta   90.00
_cell.angle_gamma   90.00
#
_symmetry.space_group_name_H-M   'P 1'
#
loop_
_entity.id
_entity.type
_entity.pdbx_description
1 polymer ?
#
loop_
_entity_poly.entity_id
_entity_poly.type
_entity_poly.pdbx_seq_one_letter_code
_entity_poly.pdbx_strand_id
1 'polypeptide(L)'
;MLPLKNINRPFSYALMILNKVLVLSALSFITLCADPSYENIKFECENGIFKMLVNFDYDTEIIEYGILRRKDNEDSFSVIYSNNEMTFNKGNVLIIDIGFIEKQCGSQYKLSITTEDEMKIYYDPFVWDQEKNTFVCLKS
;
A
#
# COMPACT_ATOMS: atom_id res chain seq x y z
N MET A 1 -24.06 -65.89 8.71
CA MET A 1 -22.99 -64.88 8.52
C MET A 1 -23.58 -63.70 7.77
N LEU A 2 -23.81 -62.56 8.42
CA LEU A 2 -24.21 -61.31 7.76
C LEU A 2 -22.93 -60.52 7.43
N PRO A 3 -22.80 -59.91 6.23
CA PRO A 3 -21.60 -59.18 5.88
C PRO A 3 -21.59 -57.82 6.61
N LEU A 4 -20.48 -57.51 7.28
CA LEU A 4 -20.19 -56.20 7.86
C LEU A 4 -20.12 -55.16 6.73
N LYS A 5 -21.24 -54.49 6.49
CA LYS A 5 -21.36 -53.45 5.47
C LYS A 5 -20.77 -52.14 6.01
N ASN A 6 -19.53 -51.88 5.62
CA ASN A 6 -19.09 -50.57 5.13
C ASN A 6 -19.14 -49.38 6.13
N ILE A 7 -18.49 -49.50 7.28
CA ILE A 7 -18.43 -48.46 8.33
C ILE A 7 -17.41 -47.33 8.00
N ASN A 8 -16.49 -47.54 7.05
CA ASN A 8 -15.36 -46.62 6.82
C ASN A 8 -15.60 -45.50 5.79
N ARG A 9 -16.71 -45.52 5.04
CA ARG A 9 -16.99 -44.49 4.03
C ARG A 9 -17.35 -43.10 4.61
N PRO A 10 -18.30 -42.95 5.56
CA PRO A 10 -18.71 -41.61 6.00
C PRO A 10 -17.59 -40.84 6.71
N PHE A 11 -16.67 -41.54 7.37
CA PHE A 11 -15.53 -40.93 8.07
C PHE A 11 -14.52 -40.30 7.10
N SER A 12 -14.25 -40.97 5.97
CA SER A 12 -13.36 -40.44 4.93
C SER A 12 -13.94 -39.19 4.24
N TYR A 13 -15.26 -39.17 3.99
CA TYR A 13 -15.92 -37.99 3.43
C TYR A 13 -15.94 -36.82 4.41
N ALA A 14 -16.21 -37.06 5.70
CA ALA A 14 -16.18 -36.02 6.72
C ALA A 14 -14.79 -35.38 6.86
N LEU A 15 -13.72 -36.19 6.85
CA LEU A 15 -12.33 -35.70 6.89
C LEU A 15 -11.96 -34.89 5.63
N MET A 16 -12.43 -35.32 4.46
CA MET A 16 -12.17 -34.62 3.21
C MET A 16 -12.92 -33.27 3.13
N ILE A 17 -14.13 -33.19 3.68
CA ILE A 17 -14.89 -31.93 3.81
C ILE A 17 -14.21 -31.00 4.81
N LEU A 18 -13.77 -31.51 5.96
CA LEU A 18 -13.08 -30.72 6.99
C LEU A 18 -11.79 -30.10 6.44
N ASN A 19 -10.99 -30.87 5.69
CA ASN A 19 -9.78 -30.36 5.04
C ASN A 19 -10.08 -29.30 3.99
N LYS A 20 -11.16 -29.45 3.20
CA LYS A 20 -11.57 -28.42 2.23
C LYS A 20 -12.00 -27.12 2.91
N VAL A 21 -12.74 -27.21 4.02
CA VAL A 21 -13.16 -26.03 4.80
C VAL A 21 -11.96 -25.35 5.44
N LEU A 22 -11.00 -26.11 5.97
CA LEU A 22 -9.75 -25.56 6.53
C LEU A 22 -8.93 -24.84 5.46
N VAL A 23 -8.75 -25.44 4.28
CA VAL A 23 -8.02 -24.80 3.16
C VAL A 23 -8.73 -23.55 2.66
N LEU A 24 -10.06 -23.59 2.54
CA LEU A 24 -10.86 -22.40 2.19
C LEU A 24 -10.74 -21.30 3.26
N SER A 25 -10.75 -21.67 4.54
CA SER A 25 -10.59 -20.73 5.64
C SER A 25 -9.19 -20.09 5.67
N ALA A 26 -8.15 -20.88 5.37
CA ALA A 26 -6.78 -20.39 5.26
C ALA A 26 -6.60 -19.48 4.04
N LEU A 27 -7.18 -19.85 2.89
CA LEU A 27 -7.20 -19.00 1.70
C LEU A 27 -7.94 -17.68 1.96
N SER A 28 -9.06 -17.71 2.69
CA SER A 28 -9.77 -16.49 3.09
C SER A 28 -8.98 -15.63 4.06
N PHE A 29 -8.23 -16.22 5.00
CA PHE A 29 -7.33 -15.47 5.87
C PHE A 29 -6.17 -14.84 5.10
N ILE A 30 -5.61 -15.54 4.10
CA ILE A 30 -4.55 -15.01 3.23
C ILE A 30 -5.08 -13.90 2.31
N THR A 31 -6.36 -13.94 1.91
CA THR A 31 -7.00 -12.85 1.13
C THR A 31 -7.50 -11.69 1.99
N LEU A 32 -7.61 -11.86 3.31
CA LEU A 32 -8.01 -10.79 4.25
C LEU A 32 -6.83 -9.98 4.80
N CYS A 33 -5.59 -10.35 4.47
CA CYS A 33 -4.48 -9.38 4.37
C CYS A 33 -4.67 -8.54 3.11
N ALA A 34 -5.90 -8.02 2.95
CA ALA A 34 -6.27 -7.11 1.89
C ALA A 34 -5.32 -5.93 1.97
N ASP A 35 -4.70 -5.67 0.83
CA ASP A 35 -3.83 -4.53 0.58
C ASP A 35 -4.32 -3.30 1.36
N PRO A 36 -3.47 -2.69 2.22
CA PRO A 36 -3.83 -1.45 2.89
C PRO A 36 -4.20 -0.45 1.79
N SER A 37 -5.44 0.02 1.81
CA SER A 37 -6.09 0.63 0.66
C SER A 37 -5.21 1.69 -0.01
N TYR A 38 -4.75 1.40 -1.23
CA TYR A 38 -3.85 2.25 -2.01
C TYR A 38 -4.48 3.60 -2.46
N GLU A 39 -5.71 3.91 -2.05
CA GLU A 39 -6.40 5.19 -2.31
C GLU A 39 -6.12 6.27 -1.25
N ASN A 40 -5.09 6.09 -0.42
CA ASN A 40 -4.86 6.90 0.78
C ASN A 40 -4.05 8.19 0.58
N ILE A 41 -3.70 8.56 -0.66
CA ILE A 41 -2.96 9.79 -0.95
C ILE A 41 -3.91 10.90 -1.38
N LYS A 42 -3.89 12.03 -0.66
CA LYS A 42 -4.57 13.27 -1.03
C LYS A 42 -3.54 14.38 -1.25
N PHE A 43 -3.75 15.19 -2.28
CA PHE A 43 -2.93 16.37 -2.57
C PHE A 43 -3.68 17.65 -2.20
N GLU A 44 -3.01 18.54 -1.50
CA GLU A 44 -3.54 19.84 -1.09
C GLU A 44 -2.57 20.96 -1.45
N CYS A 45 -3.09 22.14 -1.74
CA CYS A 45 -2.30 23.35 -1.94
C CYS A 45 -2.86 24.45 -1.05
N GLU A 46 -2.06 24.89 -0.09
CA GLU A 46 -2.43 25.92 0.87
C GLU A 46 -1.36 27.01 0.83
N ASN A 47 -1.76 28.26 0.52
CA ASN A 47 -0.84 29.39 0.41
C ASN A 47 0.34 29.16 -0.56
N GLY A 48 0.15 28.35 -1.60
CA GLY A 48 1.19 28.00 -2.58
C GLY A 48 2.12 26.86 -2.17
N ILE A 49 1.95 26.31 -0.97
CA ILE A 49 2.68 25.15 -0.48
C ILE A 49 1.87 23.90 -0.83
N PHE A 50 2.49 22.99 -1.60
CA PHE A 50 1.87 21.74 -1.98
C PHE A 50 2.20 20.67 -0.94
N LYS A 51 1.16 20.00 -0.44
CA LYS A 51 1.25 18.96 0.58
C LYS A 51 0.63 17.68 0.04
N MET A 52 1.20 16.56 0.47
CA MET A 52 0.67 15.23 0.29
C MET A 52 0.24 14.71 1.67
N LEU A 53 -0.99 14.26 1.78
CA LEU A 53 -1.54 13.66 2.99
C LEU A 53 -1.69 12.17 2.72
N VAL A 54 -1.12 11.35 3.59
CA VAL A 54 -1.08 9.89 3.43
C VAL A 54 -1.71 9.28 4.65
N ASN A 55 -2.86 8.62 4.47
CA ASN A 55 -3.55 7.93 5.55
C ASN A 55 -3.01 6.51 5.73
N PHE A 56 -2.91 6.06 6.98
CA PHE A 56 -2.49 4.71 7.36
C PHE A 56 -3.17 4.30 8.67
N ASP A 57 -3.08 3.03 9.04
CA ASP A 57 -3.73 2.54 10.26
C ASP A 57 -3.10 3.15 11.51
N TYR A 58 -3.91 3.44 12.54
CA TYR A 58 -3.49 4.19 13.73
C TYR A 58 -2.27 3.61 14.46
N ASP A 59 -2.02 2.31 14.31
CA ASP A 59 -0.91 1.58 14.93
C ASP A 59 0.31 1.45 14.00
N THR A 60 0.28 2.05 12.80
CA THR A 60 1.41 2.03 11.86
C THR A 60 2.46 3.04 12.29
N GLU A 61 3.57 2.56 12.81
CA GLU A 61 4.73 3.40 13.08
C GLU A 61 5.59 3.57 11.82
N ILE A 62 5.73 4.82 11.37
CA ILE A 62 6.52 5.16 10.20
C ILE A 62 7.86 5.76 10.63
N ILE A 63 8.96 5.14 10.20
CA ILE A 63 10.33 5.58 10.52
C ILE A 63 11.00 6.36 9.37
N GLU A 64 10.56 6.15 8.13
CA GLU A 64 11.10 6.83 6.96
C GLU A 64 10.03 7.05 5.89
N TYR A 65 10.09 8.16 5.16
CA TYR A 65 9.45 8.28 3.86
C TYR A 65 10.42 8.82 2.82
N GLY A 66 10.16 8.49 1.56
CA GLY A 66 10.93 8.94 0.41
C GLY A 66 10.06 9.27 -0.79
N ILE A 67 10.48 10.25 -1.56
CA ILE A 67 9.91 10.56 -2.87
C ILE A 67 10.89 10.10 -3.94
N LEU A 68 10.40 9.25 -4.83
CA LEU A 68 11.12 8.79 -5.99
C LEU A 68 10.64 9.51 -7.23
N ARG A 69 11.52 9.68 -8.22
CA ARG A 69 11.23 10.26 -9.53
C ARG A 69 11.64 9.29 -10.64
N ARG A 70 10.82 9.23 -11.68
CA ARG A 70 11.15 8.65 -12.98
C ARG A 70 10.94 9.71 -14.05
N LYS A 71 11.97 10.03 -14.82
CA LYS A 71 11.83 10.87 -16.03
C LYS A 71 11.33 10.06 -17.22
N ASP A 72 10.84 10.73 -18.25
CA ASP A 72 10.30 10.07 -19.47
C ASP A 72 11.29 9.13 -20.17
N ASN A 73 12.60 9.39 -20.06
CA ASN A 73 13.66 8.58 -20.67
C ASN A 73 14.33 7.61 -19.68
N GLU A 74 13.76 7.41 -18.49
CA GLU A 74 14.31 6.53 -17.46
C GLU A 74 13.38 5.32 -17.25
N ASP A 75 13.96 4.12 -17.22
CA ASP A 75 13.20 2.88 -17.00
C ASP A 75 12.88 2.62 -15.53
N SER A 76 13.47 3.39 -14.61
CA SER A 76 13.38 3.13 -13.17
C SER A 76 13.18 4.40 -12.34
N PHE A 77 12.61 4.22 -11.14
CA PHE A 77 12.44 5.27 -10.17
C PHE A 77 13.72 5.44 -9.33
N SER A 78 14.14 6.68 -9.12
CA SER A 78 15.29 7.05 -8.29
C SER A 78 14.85 7.95 -7.14
N VAL A 79 15.43 7.77 -5.95
CA VAL A 79 15.12 8.60 -4.78
C VAL A 79 15.60 10.03 -5.02
N ILE A 80 14.71 11.01 -4.87
CA ILE A 80 15.04 12.44 -4.95
C ILE A 80 14.93 13.16 -3.61
N TYR A 81 14.23 12.55 -2.66
CA TYR A 81 14.07 13.04 -1.30
C TYR A 81 13.82 11.86 -0.37
N SER A 82 14.40 11.90 0.83
CA SER A 82 14.16 10.95 1.92
C SER A 82 14.20 11.68 3.25
N ASN A 83 13.31 11.33 4.16
CA ASN A 83 13.29 11.84 5.52
C ASN A 83 13.14 10.67 6.50
N ASN A 84 14.12 10.56 7.38
CA ASN A 84 14.23 9.57 8.46
C ASN A 84 14.14 10.21 9.86
N GLU A 85 13.97 11.53 9.94
CA GLU A 85 13.82 12.28 11.20
C GLU A 85 12.34 12.48 11.52
N MET A 86 11.57 11.39 11.53
CA MET A 86 10.15 11.45 11.91
C MET A 86 9.98 11.26 13.41
N THR A 87 9.64 12.34 14.10
CA THR A 87 9.09 12.28 15.46
C THR A 87 7.59 12.01 15.35
N PHE A 88 7.22 10.75 15.36
CA PHE A 88 5.84 10.35 15.22
C PHE A 88 5.04 10.70 16.47
N ASN A 89 4.19 11.73 16.39
CA ASN A 89 3.12 11.95 17.35
C ASN A 89 1.91 11.13 16.89
N LYS A 90 1.43 10.21 17.74
CA LYS A 90 0.25 9.35 17.53
C LYS A 90 -0.79 10.00 16.60
N GLY A 91 -1.04 9.37 15.45
CA GLY A 91 -1.99 9.83 14.43
C GLY A 91 -2.09 8.79 13.31
N ASN A 92 -3.00 9.02 12.36
CA ASN A 92 -3.26 8.13 11.22
C ASN A 92 -3.00 8.81 9.87
N VAL A 93 -2.31 9.96 9.88
CA VAL A 93 -2.04 10.78 8.70
C VAL A 93 -0.60 11.32 8.73
N LEU A 94 0.14 11.11 7.64
CA LEU A 94 1.46 11.67 7.39
C LEU A 94 1.29 12.82 6.41
N ILE A 95 1.81 13.99 6.78
CA ILE A 95 1.79 15.19 5.95
C ILE A 95 3.20 15.41 5.41
N ILE A 96 3.34 15.38 4.08
CA ILE A 96 4.61 15.53 3.37
C ILE A 96 4.56 16.82 2.56
N ASP A 97 5.51 17.72 2.78
CA ASP A 97 5.72 18.87 1.90
C ASP A 97 6.32 18.39 0.58
N ILE A 98 5.64 18.67 -0.53
CA ILE A 98 6.05 18.32 -1.88
C ILE A 98 6.23 19.57 -2.76
N GLY A 99 6.31 20.75 -2.17
CA GLY A 99 6.51 22.02 -2.87
C GLY A 99 7.83 22.10 -3.65
N PHE A 100 8.81 21.27 -3.29
CA PHE A 100 10.08 21.14 -4.00
C PHE A 100 9.99 20.36 -5.33
N ILE A 101 8.87 19.67 -5.59
CA ILE A 101 8.69 18.86 -6.80
C ILE A 101 8.48 19.78 -8.02
N GLU A 102 9.30 19.58 -9.05
CA GLU A 102 9.20 20.29 -10.31
C GLU A 102 7.94 19.88 -11.09
N LYS A 103 7.12 20.87 -11.49
CA LYS A 103 5.77 20.64 -12.05
C LYS A 103 5.75 20.42 -13.56
N GLN A 104 6.73 20.93 -14.31
CA GLN A 104 6.67 21.00 -15.78
C GLN A 104 7.62 20.05 -16.51
N CYS A 105 8.15 19.02 -15.84
CA CYS A 105 9.22 18.18 -16.40
C CYS A 105 8.77 16.81 -16.92
N GLY A 106 7.46 16.57 -17.08
CA GLY A 106 6.89 15.29 -17.55
C GLY A 106 7.12 14.10 -16.62
N SER A 107 7.85 14.30 -15.52
CA SER A 107 8.29 13.23 -14.64
C SER A 107 7.13 12.63 -13.84
N GLN A 108 7.27 11.34 -13.55
CA GLN A 108 6.41 10.64 -12.60
C GLN A 108 7.10 10.54 -11.27
N TYR A 109 6.31 10.57 -10.21
CA TYR A 109 6.79 10.50 -8.85
C TYR A 109 6.14 9.34 -8.13
N LYS A 110 6.79 8.83 -7.09
CA LYS A 110 6.25 7.74 -6.27
C LYS A 110 6.63 7.97 -4.82
N LEU A 111 5.71 7.71 -3.91
CA LEU A 111 5.97 7.70 -2.48
C LEU A 111 6.44 6.30 -2.06
N SER A 112 7.48 6.25 -1.25
CA SER A 112 7.82 5.08 -0.46
C SER A 112 7.76 5.41 1.02
N ILE A 113 7.24 4.49 1.82
CA ILE A 113 7.17 4.57 3.28
C ILE A 113 7.87 3.35 3.85
N THR A 114 8.72 3.52 4.86
CA THR A 114 9.32 2.43 5.64
C THR A 114 8.73 2.45 7.04
N THR A 115 8.16 1.33 7.48
CA THR A 115 7.62 1.17 8.83
C THR A 115 8.68 0.69 9.82
N GLU A 116 8.38 0.71 11.12
CA GLU A 116 9.25 0.19 12.18
C GLU A 116 9.64 -1.28 11.95
N ASP A 117 8.71 -2.09 11.41
CA ASP A 117 8.95 -3.49 11.03
C ASP A 117 9.87 -3.65 9.80
N GLU A 118 10.56 -2.59 9.38
CA GLU A 118 11.41 -2.51 8.18
C GLU A 118 10.67 -2.83 6.87
N MET A 119 9.33 -2.84 6.89
CA MET A 119 8.52 -3.05 5.69
C MET A 119 8.51 -1.79 4.85
N LYS A 120 8.93 -1.92 3.58
CA LYS A 120 8.90 -0.83 2.61
C LYS A 120 7.67 -0.92 1.72
N ILE A 121 6.79 0.06 1.86
CA ILE A 121 5.54 0.20 1.11
C ILE A 121 5.79 1.19 -0.02
N TYR A 122 5.36 0.83 -1.23
CA TYR A 122 5.43 1.68 -2.42
C TYR A 122 4.03 2.01 -2.90
N TYR A 123 3.73 3.29 -3.01
CA TYR A 123 2.43 3.75 -3.48
C TYR A 123 2.37 3.83 -5.01
N ASP A 124 1.17 4.06 -5.53
CA ASP A 124 0.96 4.33 -6.95
C ASP A 124 1.72 5.59 -7.40
N PRO A 125 2.22 5.61 -8.65
CA PRO A 125 2.84 6.81 -9.20
C PRO A 125 1.86 7.98 -9.24
N PHE A 126 2.38 9.20 -9.12
CA PHE A 126 1.61 10.43 -9.27
C PHE A 126 2.35 11.42 -10.18
N VAL A 127 1.58 12.31 -10.82
CA VAL A 127 2.08 13.30 -11.79
C VAL A 127 1.46 14.66 -11.54
N TRP A 128 2.10 15.70 -12.05
CA TRP A 128 1.50 17.02 -12.10
C TRP A 128 0.43 17.08 -13.20
N ASP A 129 -0.80 17.41 -12.81
CA ASP A 129 -1.90 17.73 -13.72
C ASP A 129 -1.99 19.25 -13.89
N GLN A 130 -1.59 19.72 -15.08
CA GLN A 130 -1.60 21.15 -15.40
C GLN A 130 -3.02 21.73 -15.47
N GLU A 131 -4.01 20.96 -15.91
CA GLU A 131 -5.39 21.43 -16.04
C GLU A 131 -6.04 21.62 -14.67
N LYS A 132 -5.79 20.68 -13.76
CA LYS A 132 -6.29 20.75 -12.37
C LYS A 132 -5.39 21.58 -11.45
N ASN A 133 -4.22 22.01 -11.91
CA ASN A 133 -3.20 22.72 -11.13
C ASN A 133 -2.87 22.00 -9.81
N THR A 134 -2.77 20.66 -9.86
CA THR A 134 -2.51 19.82 -8.69
C THR A 134 -1.82 18.51 -9.12
N PHE A 135 -1.35 17.73 -8.13
CA PHE A 135 -0.88 16.38 -8.39
C PHE A 135 -2.04 15.39 -8.39
N VAL A 136 -1.93 14.35 -9.22
CA VAL A 136 -2.92 13.27 -9.33
C VAL A 136 -2.21 11.91 -9.34
N CYS A 137 -2.78 10.94 -8.65
CA CYS A 137 -2.32 9.54 -8.74
C CYS A 137 -2.71 8.95 -10.09
N LEU A 138 -1.78 8.23 -10.71
CA LEU A 138 -2.03 7.37 -11.85
C LEU A 138 -2.56 6.05 -11.29
N LYS A 139 -3.83 5.73 -11.54
CA LYS A 139 -4.37 4.41 -11.19
C LYS A 139 -3.61 3.36 -12.00
N SER A 140 -3.03 2.39 -11.31
CA SER A 140 -2.41 1.20 -11.90
C SER A 140 -3.45 0.18 -12.35
#